data_AF-A0A2X2C2R1-F1
#
_entry.id   AF-A0A2X2C2R1-F1
#
_cell.length_a   1.000
_cell.length_b   1.000
_cell.length_c   1.000
_cell.angle_alpha   90.00
_cell.angle_beta   90.00
_cell.angle_gamma   90.00
#
_symmetry.space_group_name_H-M   'P 1'
#
loop_
_entity.id
_entity.type
_entity.pdbx_description
1 polymer ?
#
loop_
_entity_poly.entity_id
_entity_poly.type
_entity_poly.pdbx_seq_one_letter_code
_entity_poly.pdbx_strand_id
1 'polypeptide(L)'
;MSYYKNQKEYIIGDLKIISKEDISTTNEIKNNFFKLDNKYCSLGQKFEYYENIFKGNALSILKALNDVAFFTKIQESFEHLSQFKDSLIRYDEQEQLLRQARHRIRKIRFKSTLFLRIYI
;
A
#
# COMPACT_ATOMS: atom_id res chain seq x y z
N MET A 1 -8.43 -6.46 -2.71
CA MET A 1 -9.02 -5.21 -2.19
C MET A 1 -9.76 -4.49 -3.30
N SER A 2 -10.96 -3.98 -3.03
CA SER A 2 -11.78 -3.22 -3.96
C SER A 2 -12.48 -2.07 -3.22
N TYR A 3 -13.02 -1.11 -3.96
CA TYR A 3 -13.90 -0.08 -3.43
C TYR A 3 -15.14 0.05 -4.31
N TYR A 4 -16.23 0.52 -3.73
CA TYR A 4 -17.47 0.78 -4.45
C TYR A 4 -17.63 2.28 -4.69
N LYS A 5 -17.95 2.66 -5.92
CA LYS A 5 -18.33 4.02 -6.30
C LYS A 5 -19.52 3.95 -7.26
N ASN A 6 -20.61 4.64 -6.93
CA ASN A 6 -21.86 4.63 -7.71
C ASN A 6 -22.36 3.21 -8.03
N GLN A 7 -22.40 2.34 -7.01
CA GLN A 7 -22.80 0.92 -7.13
C GLN A 7 -21.91 0.08 -8.07
N LYS A 8 -20.81 0.63 -8.58
CA LYS A 8 -19.80 -0.10 -9.35
C LYS A 8 -18.61 -0.45 -8.47
N GLU A 9 -18.21 -1.71 -8.51
CA GLU A 9 -16.99 -2.18 -7.87
C GLU A 9 -15.76 -1.83 -8.72
N TYR A 10 -14.72 -1.36 -8.04
CA TYR A 10 -13.41 -1.09 -8.62
C TYR A 10 -12.35 -1.89 -7.87
N ILE A 11 -11.75 -2.83 -8.57
CA ILE A 11 -10.66 -3.65 -8.03
C ILE A 11 -9.41 -2.78 -7.91
N ILE A 12 -8.84 -2.73 -6.71
CA ILE A 12 -7.56 -2.05 -6.45
C ILE A 12 -6.43 -3.04 -6.70
N GLY A 13 -6.54 -4.23 -6.11
CA GLY A 13 -5.53 -5.28 -6.19
C GLY A 13 -5.29 -5.96 -4.84
N ASP A 14 -4.26 -6.80 -4.79
CA ASP A 14 -3.94 -7.60 -3.61
C ASP A 14 -3.13 -6.79 -2.60
N LEU A 15 -3.51 -6.93 -1.33
CA LEU A 15 -2.88 -6.27 -0.19
C LEU A 15 -2.56 -7.36 0.84
N LYS A 16 -1.31 -7.41 1.29
CA LYS A 16 -0.94 -8.21 2.46
C LYS A 16 -0.84 -7.31 3.68
N ILE A 17 -1.26 -7.85 4.83
CA ILE A 17 -1.19 -7.22 6.13
C ILE A 17 -0.51 -8.20 7.08
N ILE A 18 0.51 -7.74 7.80
CA ILE A 18 1.20 -8.50 8.87
C ILE A 18 1.07 -7.75 10.19
N SER A 19 1.35 -8.43 11.32
CA SER A 19 1.32 -7.83 12.65
C SER A 19 2.64 -8.00 13.39
N LYS A 20 2.85 -7.20 14.43
CA LYS A 20 4.00 -7.36 15.34
C LYS A 20 3.84 -8.51 16.32
N GLU A 21 2.62 -8.88 16.63
CA GLU A 21 2.27 -9.74 17.77
C GLU A 21 1.93 -11.17 17.32
N ASP A 22 1.22 -11.31 16.20
CA ASP A 22 0.65 -12.56 15.73
C ASP A 22 1.11 -12.96 14.33
N ILE A 23 1.27 -14.26 14.12
CA ILE A 23 1.64 -14.89 12.84
C ILE A 23 0.47 -14.85 11.84
N SER A 24 -0.77 -14.78 12.33
CA SER A 24 -1.97 -14.72 11.49
C SER A 24 -2.78 -13.46 11.76
N THR A 25 -2.91 -12.61 10.75
CA THR A 25 -3.68 -11.35 10.81
C THR A 25 -5.17 -11.54 10.50
N THR A 26 -5.59 -12.74 10.08
CA THR A 26 -6.93 -12.99 9.52
C THR A 26 -8.04 -12.96 10.57
N ASN A 27 -7.74 -13.24 11.85
CA ASN A 27 -8.75 -13.36 12.90
C ASN A 27 -8.95 -12.10 13.74
N GLU A 28 -8.06 -11.11 13.63
CA GLU A 28 -8.06 -9.95 14.55
C GLU A 28 -8.53 -8.63 13.93
N ILE A 29 -8.45 -8.50 12.60
CA ILE A 29 -8.82 -7.25 11.94
C ILE A 29 -10.35 -7.17 11.87
N LYS A 30 -10.92 -6.16 12.54
CA LYS A 30 -12.35 -5.85 12.46
C LYS A 30 -12.78 -5.70 11.00
N ASN A 31 -13.94 -6.23 10.63
CA ASN A 31 -14.50 -6.11 9.28
C ASN A 31 -14.66 -4.64 8.83
N ASN A 32 -14.81 -3.70 9.77
CA ASN A 32 -14.87 -2.27 9.51
C ASN A 32 -13.88 -1.52 10.41
N PHE A 33 -13.03 -0.69 9.81
CA PHE A 33 -12.10 0.18 10.52
C PHE A 33 -11.83 1.46 9.71
N PHE A 34 -11.48 2.53 10.42
CA PHE A 34 -11.04 3.78 9.78
C PHE A 34 -9.54 3.80 9.48
N LYS A 35 -8.75 3.13 10.34
CA LYS A 35 -7.30 2.97 10.23
C LYS A 35 -6.88 1.67 10.91
N LEU A 36 -5.87 0.99 10.37
CA LEU A 36 -5.20 -0.13 11.00
C LEU A 36 -4.43 0.33 12.25
N ASP A 37 -4.53 -0.46 13.31
CA ASP A 37 -3.71 -0.27 14.51
C ASP A 37 -2.22 -0.25 14.15
N ASN A 38 -1.42 0.50 14.91
CA ASN A 38 0.02 0.62 14.70
C ASN A 38 0.77 -0.72 14.88
N LYS A 39 0.14 -1.74 15.46
CA LYS A 39 0.66 -3.11 15.48
C LYS A 39 0.62 -3.82 14.13
N TYR A 40 -0.09 -3.27 13.13
CA TYR A 40 -0.15 -3.81 11.77
C TYR A 40 0.55 -2.92 10.74
N CYS A 41 1.06 -3.54 9.68
CA CYS A 41 1.51 -2.83 8.47
C CYS A 41 1.04 -3.56 7.21
N SER A 42 1.06 -2.85 6.08
CA SER A 42 0.59 -3.39 4.80
C SER A 42 1.55 -3.16 3.64
N LEU A 43 1.45 -4.01 2.62
CA LEU A 43 2.13 -3.83 1.33
C LEU A 43 1.22 -4.33 0.18
N GLY A 44 0.95 -3.45 -0.77
CA GLY A 44 0.34 -3.86 -2.05
C GLY A 44 1.26 -4.84 -2.79
N GLN A 45 0.72 -5.91 -3.37
CA GLN A 45 1.53 -7.01 -3.90
C GLN A 45 1.95 -6.85 -5.37
N LYS A 46 1.36 -5.88 -6.07
CA LYS A 46 1.72 -5.50 -7.45
C LYS A 46 1.70 -3.98 -7.60
N PHE A 47 2.35 -3.44 -8.63
CA PHE A 47 2.43 -2.00 -8.82
C PHE A 47 1.07 -1.36 -9.13
N GLU A 48 0.22 -2.09 -9.87
CA GLU A 48 -1.14 -1.70 -10.26
C GLU A 48 -2.01 -1.33 -9.05
N TYR A 49 -1.75 -1.94 -7.89
CA TYR A 49 -2.40 -1.58 -6.62
C TYR A 49 -2.24 -0.08 -6.32
N TYR A 50 -1.01 0.43 -6.42
CA TYR A 50 -0.71 1.83 -6.12
C TYR A 50 -1.24 2.75 -7.22
N GLU A 51 -1.18 2.34 -8.49
CA GLU A 51 -1.78 3.11 -9.59
C GLU A 51 -3.29 3.28 -9.39
N ASN A 52 -3.97 2.22 -8.97
CA ASN A 52 -5.41 2.24 -8.72
C ASN A 52 -5.78 3.10 -7.50
N ILE A 53 -4.97 3.07 -6.44
CA ILE A 53 -5.14 3.94 -5.26
C ILE A 53 -4.99 5.41 -5.64
N PHE A 54 -3.93 5.79 -6.37
CA PHE A 54 -3.61 7.20 -6.62
C PHE A 54 -4.52 7.90 -7.64
N LYS A 55 -5.37 7.17 -8.37
CA LYS A 55 -6.45 7.76 -9.18
C LYS A 55 -7.42 8.64 -8.33
N GLY A 56 -7.42 8.50 -7.00
CA GLY A 56 -8.27 9.26 -6.07
C GLY A 56 -7.55 10.17 -5.05
N ASN A 57 -6.28 10.54 -5.26
CA ASN A 57 -5.49 11.36 -4.29
C ASN A 57 -5.32 10.73 -2.89
N ALA A 58 -4.90 9.47 -2.87
CA ALA A 58 -5.14 8.55 -1.76
C ALA A 58 -3.96 8.31 -0.79
N LEU A 59 -3.16 9.35 -0.50
CA LEU A 59 -2.11 9.23 0.53
C LEU A 59 -2.69 8.92 1.92
N SER A 60 -3.88 9.45 2.22
CA SER A 60 -4.63 9.18 3.45
C SER A 60 -5.01 7.70 3.59
N ILE A 61 -5.40 7.04 2.49
CA ILE A 61 -5.74 5.61 2.48
C ILE A 61 -4.49 4.79 2.81
N LEU A 62 -3.36 5.07 2.13
CA LEU A 62 -2.10 4.38 2.43
C LEU A 62 -1.65 4.61 3.88
N LYS A 63 -1.89 5.81 4.42
CA LYS A 63 -1.59 6.12 5.81
C LYS A 63 -2.49 5.36 6.79
N ALA A 64 -3.76 5.21 6.46
CA ALA A 64 -4.72 4.43 7.23
C ALA A 64 -4.41 2.92 7.18
N LEU A 65 -3.77 2.44 6.12
CA LEU A 65 -3.34 1.05 5.97
C LEU A 65 -1.92 0.79 6.51
N ASN A 66 -1.24 1.79 7.05
CA ASN A 66 0.16 1.67 7.50
C ASN A 66 1.08 1.09 6.40
N ASP A 67 0.97 1.64 5.18
CA ASP A 67 1.69 1.11 4.02
C ASP A 67 3.21 1.32 4.10
N VAL A 68 3.96 0.22 4.01
CA VAL A 68 5.42 0.25 4.20
C VAL A 68 6.19 0.78 2.98
N ALA A 69 5.62 0.74 1.78
CA ALA A 69 6.27 1.27 0.58
C ALA A 69 6.26 2.81 0.56
N PHE A 70 5.28 3.43 1.21
CA PHE A 70 5.16 4.90 1.26
C PHE A 70 5.76 5.51 2.53
N PHE A 71 5.68 4.82 3.67
CA PHE A 71 6.07 5.36 4.97
C PHE A 71 7.26 4.61 5.57
N THR A 72 8.47 5.11 5.30
CA THR A 72 9.75 4.51 5.75
C THR A 72 9.81 4.25 7.25
N LYS A 73 9.33 5.17 8.10
CA LYS A 73 9.26 4.95 9.56
C LYS A 73 8.40 3.75 9.96
N ILE A 74 7.37 3.44 9.18
CA ILE A 74 6.55 2.24 9.41
C ILE A 74 7.38 1.02 9.01
N GLN A 75 7.96 1.01 7.80
CA GLN A 75 8.83 -0.07 7.34
C GLN A 75 9.92 -0.45 8.35
N GLU A 76 10.69 0.54 8.83
CA GLU A 76 11.77 0.36 9.81
C GLU A 76 11.28 -0.35 11.09
N SER A 77 10.03 -0.12 11.48
CA SER A 77 9.44 -0.73 12.67
C SER A 77 8.94 -2.17 12.48
N PHE A 78 9.02 -2.73 11.26
CA PHE A 78 8.60 -4.10 10.94
C PHE A 78 9.68 -4.92 10.22
N GLU A 79 10.69 -4.31 9.58
CA GLU A 79 11.65 -5.02 8.71
C GLU A 79 12.51 -6.09 9.40
N HIS A 80 12.59 -6.04 10.74
CA HIS A 80 13.28 -7.03 11.56
C HIS A 80 12.45 -8.28 11.86
N LEU A 81 11.13 -8.25 11.62
CA LEU A 81 10.23 -9.37 11.88
C LEU A 81 10.36 -10.42 10.78
N SER A 82 10.35 -11.71 11.15
CA SER A 82 10.40 -12.82 10.19
C SER A 82 9.26 -12.73 9.17
N GLN A 83 8.05 -12.44 9.63
CA GLN A 83 6.86 -12.27 8.79
C GLN A 83 7.01 -11.18 7.71
N PHE A 84 7.84 -10.17 7.95
CA PHE A 84 8.12 -9.15 6.93
C PHE A 84 8.77 -9.80 5.72
N LYS A 85 9.80 -10.63 5.94
CA LYS A 85 10.48 -11.37 4.87
C LYS A 85 9.65 -12.55 4.36
N ASP A 86 9.12 -13.36 5.26
CA ASP A 86 8.50 -14.64 4.92
C ASP A 86 7.08 -14.51 4.36
N SER A 87 6.41 -13.37 4.56
CA SER A 87 5.05 -13.13 4.11
C SER A 87 4.93 -11.89 3.24
N LEU A 88 5.39 -10.73 3.73
CA LEU A 88 5.12 -9.44 3.10
C LEU A 88 5.93 -9.26 1.80
N ILE A 89 7.24 -9.56 1.86
CA ILE A 89 8.19 -9.47 0.73
C ILE A 89 8.83 -10.82 0.38
N ARG A 90 8.02 -11.89 0.38
CA ARG A 90 8.48 -13.27 0.15
C ARG A 90 9.26 -13.46 -1.16
N TYR A 91 8.88 -12.74 -2.22
CA TYR A 91 9.51 -12.84 -3.53
C TYR A 91 10.17 -11.52 -3.90
N ASP A 92 11.20 -11.60 -4.75
CA ASP A 92 12.01 -10.47 -5.21
C ASP A 92 11.15 -9.34 -5.79
N GLU A 93 10.04 -9.66 -6.45
CA GLU A 93 9.13 -8.65 -7.00
C GLU A 93 8.53 -7.76 -5.91
N GLN A 94 8.19 -8.30 -4.74
CA GLN A 94 7.63 -7.49 -3.65
C GLN A 94 8.72 -6.68 -2.95
N GLU A 95 9.94 -7.19 -2.85
CA GLU A 95 11.08 -6.41 -2.35
C GLU A 95 11.38 -5.23 -3.29
N GLN A 96 11.41 -5.47 -4.61
CA GLN A 96 11.57 -4.42 -5.60
C GLN A 96 10.41 -3.41 -5.53
N LEU A 97 9.18 -3.89 -5.38
CA LEU A 97 8.00 -3.06 -5.27
C LEU A 97 8.06 -2.16 -4.04
N LEU A 98 8.41 -2.69 -2.86
CA LEU A 98 8.61 -1.96 -1.62
C LEU A 98 9.55 -0.75 -1.84
N ARG A 99 10.68 -0.99 -2.51
CA ARG A 99 11.71 0.04 -2.77
C ARG A 99 11.27 1.07 -3.82
N GLN A 100 10.49 0.67 -4.82
CA GLN A 100 10.27 1.49 -6.02
C GLN A 100 8.89 2.17 -6.10
N ALA A 101 7.86 1.65 -5.43
CA ALA A 101 6.47 2.10 -5.62
C ALA A 101 6.30 3.61 -5.44
N ARG A 102 6.80 4.16 -4.33
CA ARG A 102 6.75 5.60 -4.04
C ARG A 102 7.40 6.45 -5.13
N HIS A 103 8.56 6.04 -5.62
CA HIS A 103 9.31 6.75 -6.66
C HIS A 103 8.58 6.69 -8.01
N ARG A 104 8.05 5.51 -8.39
CA ARG A 104 7.30 5.31 -9.62
C ARG A 104 6.02 6.15 -9.64
N ILE A 105 5.24 6.15 -8.56
CA ILE A 105 4.02 6.98 -8.45
C ILE A 105 4.36 8.48 -8.52
N ARG A 106 5.42 8.93 -7.83
CA ARG A 106 5.86 10.33 -7.91
C ARG A 106 6.21 10.75 -9.33
N LYS A 107 6.90 9.88 -10.08
CA LYS A 107 7.25 10.12 -11.50
C LYS A 107 6.01 10.24 -12.39
N ILE A 108 5.01 9.38 -12.20
CA ILE A 108 3.74 9.43 -12.95
C ILE A 108 3.00 10.75 -12.69
N ARG A 109 2.84 11.14 -11.41
CA ARG A 109 2.18 12.40 -11.04
C ARG A 109 2.92 13.64 -11.53
N PHE A 110 4.25 13.61 -11.55
CA PHE A 110 5.03 14.72 -12.07
C PHE A 110 4.85 14.87 -13.59
N LYS A 111 4.88 13.75 -14.33
CA LYS A 111 4.61 13.76 -15.78
C LYS A 111 3.22 14.32 -16.10
N SER A 112 2.16 13.88 -15.41
CA SER A 112 0.81 14.41 -15.66
C SER A 112 0.72 15.92 -15.42
N THR A 113 1.39 16.43 -14.39
CA THR A 113 1.45 17.87 -14.09
C THR A 113 2.19 18.67 -15.17
N LEU A 114 3.28 18.11 -15.73
CA LEU A 114 4.04 18.77 -16.80
C LEU A 114 3.24 18.82 -18.11
N PHE A 115 2.51 17.76 -18.45
CA PHE A 115 1.57 17.78 -19.58
C PHE A 115 0.50 18.85 -19.38
N LEU A 116 -0.08 19.00 -18.20
CA LEU A 116 -1.04 20.09 -17.93
C LEU A 116 -0.43 21.50 -18.06
N ARG A 117 0.89 21.68 -17.89
CA ARG A 117 1.55 22.99 -17.97
C ARG A 117 1.99 23.40 -19.37
N ILE A 118 2.09 22.48 -20.32
CA ILE A 118 2.51 22.77 -21.71
C ILE A 118 1.31 23.13 -22.60
N TYR A 119 0.09 22.83 -22.14
CA TYR A 119 -1.16 23.09 -22.87
C TYR A 119 -1.94 24.31 -22.34
N ILE A 120 -1.30 25.23 -21.62
CA ILE A 120 -1.85 26.52 -21.18
C ILE A 120 -0.94 27.61 -21.70
#